data_AF-A0A817Z9U9-F1
#
_entry.id   AF-A0A817Z9U9-F1
#
_cell.length_a   1.000
_cell.length_b   1.000
_cell.length_c   1.000
_cell.angle_alpha   90.00
_cell.angle_beta   90.00
_cell.angle_gamma   90.00
#
_symmetry.space_group_name_H-M   'P 1'
#
loop_
_entity.id
_entity.type
_entity.pdbx_description
1 polymer ?
#
loop_
_entity_poly.entity_id
_entity_poly.type
_entity_poly.pdbx_seq_one_letter_code
_entity_poly.pdbx_strand_id
1 'polypeptide(L)'
;MRRSQYVRSERLSSETFNYELNRLTKGSKYTVRVLAENKLGQSEPTEIVEPFIAKNPFDVPSAPRELKVSGVTRSSCQLQWLPPNNDGGAPIQGYIVERQTEKRWIRAIPTLVQGTTVQLVDLIEG
;
A
#
# COMPACT_ATOMS: atom_id res chain seq x y z
N MET A 1 13.38 -28.60 9.37
CA MET A 1 14.19 -27.48 9.92
C MET A 1 13.84 -26.21 9.15
N ARG A 2 13.14 -25.24 9.76
CA ARG A 2 12.86 -23.95 9.13
C ARG A 2 14.07 -23.04 9.34
N ARG A 3 14.73 -22.65 8.25
CA ARG A 3 15.82 -21.67 8.27
C ARG A 3 15.26 -20.34 8.80
N SER A 4 15.77 -19.85 9.91
CA SER A 4 15.57 -18.47 10.32
C SER A 4 16.06 -17.57 9.19
N GLN A 5 15.14 -16.90 8.50
CA GLN A 5 15.49 -15.85 7.55
C GLN A 5 16.01 -14.67 8.38
N TYR A 6 17.32 -14.59 8.54
CA TYR A 6 17.96 -13.40 9.07
C TYR A 6 17.80 -12.29 8.03
N VAL A 7 17.03 -11.27 8.37
CA VAL A 7 17.08 -10.00 7.64
C VAL A 7 18.46 -9.39 7.94
N ARG A 8 19.09 -8.84 6.89
CA ARG A 8 20.43 -8.25 6.93
C ARG A 8 20.61 -7.33 8.15
N SER A 9 21.73 -7.47 8.85
CA SER A 9 22.09 -6.56 9.94
C SER A 9 22.48 -5.18 9.37
N GLU A 10 21.97 -4.12 10.00
CA GLU A 10 22.29 -2.73 9.64
C GLU A 10 23.22 -2.14 10.70
N ARG A 11 24.25 -1.40 10.26
CA ARG A 11 25.12 -0.64 11.15
C ARG A 11 24.62 0.80 11.22
N LEU A 12 24.28 1.26 12.42
CA LEU A 12 23.76 2.61 12.67
C LEU A 12 24.85 3.51 13.26
N SER A 13 24.67 4.83 13.15
CA SER A 13 25.53 5.80 13.84
C SER A 13 25.41 5.64 15.36
N SER A 14 26.48 5.99 16.08
CA SER A 14 26.51 5.97 17.55
C SER A 14 25.51 6.94 18.21
N GLU A 15 24.96 7.88 17.45
CA GLU A 15 23.97 8.86 17.92
C GLU A 15 22.52 8.46 17.61
N THR A 16 22.31 7.31 16.96
CA THR A 16 20.97 6.83 16.58
C THR A 16 20.38 5.93 17.66
N PHE A 17 19.33 6.40 18.33
CA PHE A 17 18.60 5.65 19.36
C PHE A 17 17.22 5.17 18.93
N ASN A 18 16.77 5.56 17.74
CA ASN A 18 15.49 5.15 17.15
C ASN A 18 15.74 4.69 15.71
N TYR A 19 15.19 3.53 15.33
CA TYR A 19 15.35 3.00 13.98
C TYR A 19 14.10 2.22 13.54
N GLU A 20 13.60 2.52 12.35
CA GLU A 20 12.47 1.81 11.76
C GLU A 20 12.95 0.67 10.86
N LEU A 21 12.56 -0.56 11.21
CA LEU A 21 12.85 -1.73 10.40
C LEU A 21 11.98 -1.76 9.16
N ASN A 22 12.63 -1.68 8.00
CA ASN A 22 11.99 -1.70 6.70
C ASN A 22 12.09 -3.10 6.04
N ARG A 23 11.26 -3.32 5.00
CA ARG A 23 11.28 -4.54 4.16
C ARG A 23 10.97 -5.85 4.90
N LEU A 24 10.10 -5.79 5.90
CA LEU A 24 9.58 -6.99 6.56
C LEU A 24 8.55 -7.70 5.66
N THR A 25 8.51 -9.03 5.75
CA THR A 25 7.53 -9.87 5.06
C THR A 25 6.24 -9.91 5.87
N LYS A 26 5.13 -9.42 5.29
CA LYS A 26 3.80 -9.42 5.92
C LYS A 26 3.45 -10.81 6.48
N GLY A 27 2.94 -10.85 7.72
CA GLY A 27 2.51 -12.07 8.39
C GLY A 27 3.66 -12.95 8.91
N SER A 28 4.91 -12.55 8.71
CA SER A 28 6.07 -13.24 9.28
C SER A 28 6.37 -12.75 10.69
N LYS A 29 6.83 -13.68 11.54
CA LYS A 29 7.22 -13.43 12.94
C LYS A 29 8.70 -13.03 12.98
N TYR A 30 9.01 -11.95 13.68
CA TYR A 30 10.35 -11.36 13.80
C TYR A 30 10.76 -11.23 15.26
N THR A 31 12.01 -11.60 15.55
CA THR A 31 12.75 -11.23 16.76
C THR A 31 13.88 -10.29 16.34
N VAL A 32 14.13 -9.24 17.10
CA VAL A 32 15.17 -8.25 16.80
C VAL A 32 16.09 -8.09 18.01
N ARG A 33 17.33 -7.71 17.74
CA ARG A 33 18.35 -7.48 18.77
C ARG A 33 19.24 -6.30 18.41
N VAL A 34 19.79 -5.65 19.42
CA VAL A 34 20.74 -4.54 19.28
C VAL A 34 22.06 -4.91 19.94
N LEU A 35 23.18 -4.58 19.27
CA LEU A 35 24.54 -4.75 19.77
C LEU A 35 25.26 -3.40 19.66
N ALA A 36 26.08 -3.06 20.66
CA ALA A 36 27.00 -1.94 20.56
C ALA A 36 28.33 -2.43 19.97
N GLU A 37 28.93 -1.68 19.04
CA GLU A 37 30.24 -1.98 18.47
C GLU A 37 31.19 -0.80 18.74
N ASN A 38 32.41 -1.10 19.20
CA ASN A 38 33.51 -0.14 19.29
C ASN A 38 34.78 -0.75 18.67
N LYS A 39 35.91 -0.05 18.76
CA LYS A 39 37.20 -0.52 18.19
C LYS A 39 37.68 -1.87 18.74
N LEU A 40 37.23 -2.28 19.93
CA LEU A 40 37.62 -3.53 20.57
C LEU A 40 36.70 -4.70 20.22
N GLY A 41 35.48 -4.43 19.74
CA GLY A 41 34.53 -5.46 19.34
C GLY A 41 33.07 -5.11 19.61
N GLN A 42 32.24 -6.15 19.63
CA GLN A 42 30.80 -6.07 19.84
C GLN A 42 30.42 -6.44 21.28
N SER A 43 29.38 -5.80 21.81
CA SER A 43 28.77 -6.15 23.09
C SER A 43 27.94 -7.44 22.99
N GLU A 44 27.51 -7.96 24.14
CA GLU A 44 26.39 -8.90 24.18
C GLU A 44 25.13 -8.29 23.55
N PRO A 45 24.30 -9.09 22.85
CA PRO A 45 23.06 -8.61 22.25
C PRO A 45 21.97 -8.38 23.29
N THR A 46 21.22 -7.30 23.12
CA THR A 46 19.94 -7.09 23.81
C THR A 46 18.82 -7.44 22.83
N GLU A 47 18.06 -8.50 23.12
CA GLU A 47 16.94 -8.97 22.28
C GLU A 47 15.58 -8.52 22.85
N ILE A 48 14.58 -8.33 21.98
CA ILE A 48 13.20 -8.12 22.44
C ILE A 48 12.65 -9.39 23.11
N VAL A 49 11.82 -9.21 24.15
CA VAL A 49 11.27 -10.31 24.95
C VAL A 49 10.29 -11.16 24.16
N GLU A 50 9.36 -10.52 23.44
CA GLU A 50 8.33 -11.19 22.67
C GLU A 50 8.47 -10.87 21.18
N PRO A 51 8.54 -11.88 20.30
CA PRO A 51 8.63 -11.62 18.87
C PRO A 51 7.33 -11.02 18.33
N PHE A 52 7.42 -10.09 17.40
CA PHE A 52 6.27 -9.43 16.78
C PHE A 52 5.97 -9.98 15.38
N ILE A 53 4.72 -9.85 14.93
CA ILE A 53 4.34 -10.19 13.55
C ILE A 53 4.39 -8.91 12.73
N ALA A 54 5.12 -8.92 11.61
CA ALA A 54 5.14 -7.80 10.69
C ALA A 54 3.74 -7.58 10.09
N LYS A 55 3.18 -6.40 10.37
CA LYS A 55 1.95 -5.91 9.76
C LYS A 55 2.30 -4.91 8.66
N ASN A 56 1.43 -4.78 7.68
CA ASN A 56 1.56 -3.69 6.72
C ASN A 56 1.28 -2.39 7.49
N PRO A 57 2.12 -1.34 7.41
CA PRO A 57 1.79 -0.05 8.01
C PRO A 57 0.51 0.55 7.42
N PHE A 58 0.12 0.09 6.23
CA PHE A 58 -1.05 0.54 5.52
C PHE A 58 -2.02 -0.61 5.25
N ASP A 59 -3.31 -0.34 5.33
CA ASP A 59 -4.37 -1.23 4.90
C ASP A 59 -4.88 -0.85 3.50
N VAL A 60 -5.81 -1.66 2.96
CA VAL A 60 -6.49 -1.31 1.72
C VAL A 60 -7.47 -0.15 2.00
N PRO A 61 -7.56 0.86 1.11
CA PRO A 61 -8.54 1.92 1.27
C PRO A 61 -9.97 1.35 1.17
N SER A 62 -10.93 2.04 1.79
CA SER A 62 -12.35 1.73 1.60
C SER A 62 -12.80 2.06 0.17
N ALA A 63 -14.00 1.64 -0.22
CA ALA A 63 -14.56 2.01 -1.53
C ALA A 63 -14.72 3.54 -1.68
N PRO A 64 -14.56 4.10 -2.91
CA PRO A 64 -15.00 5.45 -3.21
C PRO A 64 -16.49 5.62 -2.93
N ARG A 65 -16.89 6.83 -2.58
CA ARG A 65 -18.27 7.12 -2.16
C ARG A 65 -19.03 7.86 -3.25
N GLU A 66 -20.36 7.80 -3.18
CA GLU A 66 -21.26 8.63 -3.99
C GLU A 66 -20.93 8.66 -5.50
N LEU A 67 -20.74 7.50 -6.13
CA LEU A 67 -20.57 7.45 -7.58
C LEU A 67 -21.85 7.95 -8.28
N LYS A 68 -21.69 9.01 -9.08
CA LYS A 68 -22.73 9.67 -9.87
C LYS A 68 -22.34 9.64 -11.34
N VAL A 69 -23.35 9.42 -12.19
CA VAL A 69 -23.22 9.46 -13.65
C VAL A 69 -24.04 10.63 -14.18
N SER A 70 -23.43 11.47 -15.00
CA SER A 70 -24.05 12.63 -15.64
C SER A 70 -23.56 12.79 -17.08
N GLY A 71 -24.12 13.75 -17.82
CA GLY A 71 -23.63 14.09 -19.16
C GLY A 71 -23.60 12.91 -20.14
N VAL A 72 -24.57 12.00 -20.03
CA VAL A 72 -24.66 10.80 -20.85
C VAL A 72 -25.04 11.18 -22.28
N THR A 73 -24.22 10.74 -23.23
CA THR A 73 -24.46 10.84 -24.66
C THR A 73 -24.35 9.44 -25.27
N ARG A 74 -24.52 9.36 -26.59
CA ARG A 74 -24.32 8.14 -27.39
C ARG A 74 -22.93 7.52 -27.23
N SER A 75 -21.90 8.33 -27.00
CA SER A 75 -20.50 7.87 -26.98
C SER A 75 -19.71 8.32 -25.75
N SER A 76 -20.34 9.03 -24.81
CA SER A 76 -19.65 9.54 -23.63
C SER A 76 -20.53 9.58 -22.39
N CYS A 77 -19.91 9.55 -21.21
CA CYS A 77 -20.55 9.92 -19.97
C CYS A 77 -19.55 10.56 -19.02
N GLN A 78 -20.04 11.33 -18.05
CA GLN A 78 -19.24 11.88 -16.97
C GLN A 78 -19.48 11.05 -15.70
N LEU A 79 -18.39 10.70 -15.02
CA LEU A 79 -18.42 10.07 -13.72
C LEU A 79 -17.88 11.03 -12.67
N GLN A 80 -18.56 11.10 -11.53
CA GLN A 80 -18.10 11.85 -10.36
C GLN A 80 -18.26 10.99 -9.12
N TRP A 81 -17.31 11.04 -8.20
CA TRP A 81 -17.38 10.35 -6.92
C TRP A 81 -16.80 11.23 -5.81
N LEU A 82 -16.83 10.72 -4.58
CA LEU A 82 -16.12 11.27 -3.43
C LEU A 82 -14.99 10.32 -3.00
N PRO A 83 -13.94 10.85 -2.35
CA PRO A 83 -12.88 10.02 -1.79
C PRO A 83 -13.41 9.02 -0.75
N PRO A 84 -12.68 7.90 -0.53
CA PRO A 84 -13.02 6.94 0.52
C PRO A 84 -13.00 7.59 1.91
N ASN A 85 -13.75 7.01 2.85
CA ASN A 85 -13.72 7.48 4.26
C ASN A 85 -12.43 7.07 4.98
N ASN A 86 -11.79 5.99 4.54
CA ASN A 86 -10.53 5.50 5.07
C ASN A 86 -9.61 5.19 3.90
N ASP A 87 -8.42 5.80 3.88
CA ASP A 87 -7.41 5.61 2.85
C ASP A 87 -6.47 4.42 3.15
N GLY A 88 -6.69 3.74 4.28
CA GLY A 88 -5.82 2.66 4.74
C GLY A 88 -4.53 3.16 5.37
N GLY A 89 -4.42 4.45 5.72
CA GLY A 89 -3.23 5.03 6.31
C GLY A 89 -2.18 5.48 5.28
N ALA A 90 -2.47 5.39 3.97
CA ALA A 90 -1.61 5.90 2.91
C ALA A 90 -2.41 6.74 1.89
N PRO A 91 -1.83 7.80 1.29
CA PRO A 91 -2.54 8.61 0.30
C PRO A 91 -3.03 7.80 -0.91
N ILE A 92 -4.25 8.09 -1.37
CA ILE A 92 -4.84 7.49 -2.57
C ILE A 92 -4.01 7.88 -3.80
N GLN A 93 -3.44 6.88 -4.49
CA GLN A 93 -2.64 7.09 -5.70
C GLN A 93 -3.47 7.29 -6.97
N GLY A 94 -4.77 7.02 -6.91
CA GLY A 94 -5.73 7.24 -7.99
C GLY A 94 -6.82 6.16 -8.01
N TYR A 95 -7.72 6.25 -8.98
CA TYR A 95 -8.91 5.42 -9.09
C TYR A 95 -8.89 4.57 -10.37
N ILE A 96 -9.40 3.34 -10.25
CA ILE A 96 -9.61 2.46 -11.40
C ILE A 96 -11.06 2.62 -11.83
N VAL A 97 -11.27 2.90 -13.12
CA VAL A 97 -12.60 2.99 -13.72
C VAL A 97 -12.77 1.84 -14.70
N GLU A 98 -13.75 0.99 -14.44
CA GLU A 98 -14.07 -0.18 -15.26
C GLU A 98 -15.45 -0.03 -15.87
N ARG A 99 -15.64 -0.64 -17.03
CA ARG A 99 -16.94 -0.81 -17.68
C ARG A 99 -17.19 -2.29 -17.92
N GLN A 100 -18.46 -2.68 -17.98
CA GLN A 100 -18.83 -4.04 -18.28
C GLN A 100 -19.10 -4.22 -19.78
N THR A 101 -18.50 -5.23 -20.40
CA THR A 101 -18.72 -5.63 -21.80
C THR A 101 -18.87 -7.14 -21.85
N GLU A 102 -19.95 -7.65 -22.44
CA GLU A 102 -20.21 -9.09 -22.57
C GLU A 102 -19.97 -9.87 -21.25
N LYS A 103 -20.47 -9.33 -20.13
CA LYS A 103 -20.34 -9.86 -18.76
C LYS A 103 -18.94 -9.80 -18.14
N ARG A 104 -17.94 -9.23 -18.82
CA ARG A 104 -16.59 -9.02 -18.26
C ARG A 104 -16.38 -7.55 -17.89
N TRP A 105 -15.73 -7.31 -16.77
CA TRP A 105 -15.23 -5.99 -16.44
C TRP A 105 -13.92 -5.74 -17.19
N ILE A 106 -13.84 -4.61 -17.86
CA ILE A 106 -12.64 -4.14 -18.56
C ILE A 106 -12.32 -2.73 -18.11
N ARG A 107 -11.03 -2.39 -18.04
CA ARG A 107 -10.60 -1.01 -17.75
C ARG A 107 -11.13 -0.07 -18.83
N ALA A 108 -11.91 0.92 -18.41
CA ALA A 108 -12.35 2.00 -19.29
C ALA A 108 -11.21 2.99 -19.54
N ILE A 109 -10.33 3.17 -18.54
CA ILE A 109 -9.14 4.01 -18.62
C ILE A 109 -7.92 3.15 -18.26
N PRO A 110 -6.88 3.07 -19.11
CA PRO A 110 -5.70 2.24 -18.85
C PRO A 110 -4.91 2.65 -17.59
N THR A 111 -4.85 3.95 -17.33
CA THR A 111 -4.12 4.57 -16.21
C THR A 111 -5.02 4.83 -15.00
N LEU A 112 -4.39 5.09 -13.86
CA LEU A 112 -5.13 5.56 -12.68
C LEU A 112 -5.68 6.97 -12.94
N VAL A 113 -6.96 7.15 -12.67
CA VAL A 113 -7.60 8.46 -12.69
C VAL A 113 -7.18 9.24 -11.46
N GLN A 114 -6.64 10.44 -11.67
CA GLN A 114 -6.35 11.38 -10.59
C GLN A 114 -7.58 12.25 -10.33
N GLY A 115 -7.87 12.54 -9.07
CA GLY A 115 -9.06 13.30 -8.67
C GLY A 115 -10.35 12.48 -8.70
N THR A 116 -11.48 13.16 -8.61
CA THR A 116 -12.79 12.53 -8.35
C THR A 116 -13.84 12.79 -9.44
N THR A 117 -13.40 13.18 -10.63
CA THR A 117 -14.27 13.42 -11.78
C THR A 117 -13.53 13.02 -13.05
N VAL A 118 -14.21 12.30 -13.94
CA VAL A 118 -13.64 11.90 -15.23
C VAL A 118 -14.70 11.82 -16.32
N GLN A 119 -14.30 12.16 -17.54
CA GLN A 119 -15.12 11.96 -18.73
C GLN A 119 -14.70 10.65 -19.40
N LEU A 120 -15.64 9.73 -19.57
CA LEU A 120 -15.48 8.56 -20.43
C LEU A 120 -15.94 8.93 -21.84
N VAL A 121 -15.12 8.62 -22.83
CA VAL A 121 -15.37 8.84 -24.26
C VAL A 121 -15.22 7.52 -25.02
N ASP A 122 -15.61 7.50 -26.28
CA ASP A 122 -15.54 6.32 -27.16
C ASP A 122 -16.28 5.09 -26.61
N LEU A 123 -17.39 5.33 -25.91
CA LEU A 123 -18.32 4.28 -25.54
C LEU A 123 -19.01 3.78 -26.80
N ILE A 124 -18.59 2.61 -27.30
CA ILE A 124 -19.24 1.93 -28.44
C ILE A 124 -20.62 1.47 -27.96
N GLU A 125 -21.68 1.89 -28.66
CA GLU A 125 -23.03 1.33 -28.48
C GLU A 125 -23.00 -0.18 -28.72
N GLY A 126 -23.56 -0.93 -27.78
CA GLY A 126 -23.77 -2.38 -27.92
C GLY A 126 -24.93 -2.71 -28.84
#